data_AF-A0A382LRZ3-F1
#
_entry.id   AF-A0A382LRZ3-F1
#
_cell.length_a   1.000
_cell.length_b   1.000
_cell.length_c   1.000
_cell.angle_alpha   90.00
_cell.angle_beta   90.00
_cell.angle_gamma   90.00
#
_symmetry.space_group_name_H-M   'P 1'
#
loop_
_entity.id
_entity.type
_entity.pdbx_description
1 polymer ?
#
loop_
_entity_poly.entity_id
_entity_poly.type
_entity_poly.pdbx_seq_one_letter_code
_entity_poly.pdbx_strand_id
1 'polypeptide(L)'
;MKKINIKRIGMCLIIILASFAVDAHQPVLNNENGNSKEEPYIIDEVEVSKAIYAELKGQPHYYQISSNKQFNFYAGITAPKIKGCPLQEKFSFEVLDEEFELIELKDGESFEW
;
A
#
# COMPACT_ATOMS: atom_id res chain seq x y z
N MET A 1 -6.95 52.78 -5.33
CA MET A 1 -6.40 51.43 -5.63
C MET A 1 -5.73 50.87 -4.38
N LYS A 2 -6.19 49.73 -3.84
CA LYS A 2 -5.57 49.10 -2.64
C LYS A 2 -4.21 48.52 -3.03
N LYS A 3 -3.13 48.92 -2.33
CA LYS A 3 -1.81 48.32 -2.50
C LYS A 3 -1.85 46.87 -2.03
N ILE A 4 -1.62 45.95 -2.95
CA ILE A 4 -1.50 44.53 -2.66
C ILE A 4 -0.18 44.29 -1.92
N ASN A 5 -0.23 43.63 -0.77
CA ASN A 5 0.94 43.37 0.06
C ASN A 5 1.63 42.08 -0.41
N ILE A 6 2.67 42.23 -1.23
CA ILE A 6 3.43 41.14 -1.84
C ILE A 6 3.95 40.13 -0.81
N LYS A 7 4.31 40.59 0.40
CA LYS A 7 4.77 39.69 1.48
C LYS A 7 3.67 38.76 1.96
N ARG A 8 2.42 39.23 2.02
CA ARG A 8 1.25 38.40 2.37
C ARG A 8 0.97 37.36 1.30
N ILE A 9 1.09 37.73 0.02
CA ILE A 9 0.93 36.78 -1.09
C ILE A 9 2.02 35.70 -1.05
N GLY A 10 3.28 36.09 -0.87
CA GLY A 10 4.38 35.13 -0.76
C GLY A 10 4.18 34.14 0.39
N MET A 11 3.72 34.61 1.55
CA MET A 11 3.40 33.76 2.69
C MET A 11 2.24 32.79 2.40
N CYS A 12 1.17 33.27 1.76
CA CYS A 12 0.06 32.39 1.34
C CYS A 12 0.52 31.33 0.34
N LEU A 13 1.39 31.69 -0.62
CA LEU A 13 1.90 30.76 -1.62
C LEU A 13 2.74 29.64 -0.99
N ILE A 14 3.59 29.98 0.00
CA ILE A 14 4.40 29.00 0.75
C ILE A 14 3.51 28.02 1.51
N ILE A 15 2.44 28.52 2.17
CA ILE A 15 1.50 27.66 2.91
C ILE A 15 0.76 26.71 1.98
N ILE A 16 0.32 27.20 0.80
CA ILE A 16 -0.35 26.38 -0.20
C ILE A 16 0.59 25.28 -0.72
N LEU A 17 1.84 25.63 -1.07
CA LEU A 17 2.83 24.67 -1.55
C LEU A 17 3.18 23.60 -0.51
N ALA A 18 3.29 23.97 0.77
CA ALA A 18 3.56 23.03 1.85
C ALA A 18 2.40 22.04 2.09
N SER A 19 1.17 22.40 1.71
CA SER A 19 -0.02 21.56 1.91
C SER A 19 -0.04 20.34 0.97
N PHE A 20 0.58 20.44 -0.22
CA PHE A 20 0.65 19.33 -1.19
C PHE A 20 1.63 18.21 -0.77
N ALA A 21 2.55 18.48 0.16
CA ALA A 21 3.51 17.48 0.64
C ALA A 21 2.88 16.43 1.58
N VAL A 22 1.65 16.66 2.05
CA VAL A 22 0.96 15.78 3.01
C VAL A 22 0.38 14.51 2.34
N ASP A 23 0.23 14.50 1.02
CA ASP A 23 -0.44 13.42 0.28
C ASP A 23 0.42 12.15 0.11
N ALA A 24 1.76 12.28 0.15
CA ALA A 24 2.68 11.21 -0.21
C ALA A 24 2.74 10.01 0.77
N HIS A 25 2.06 10.08 1.92
CA HIS A 25 2.17 9.08 2.98
C HIS A 25 0.82 8.66 3.57
N GLN A 26 -0.29 8.85 2.85
CA GLN A 26 -1.57 8.35 3.33
C GLN A 26 -1.67 6.82 3.14
N PRO A 27 -2.15 6.09 4.16
CA PRO A 27 -2.41 4.66 4.01
C PRO A 27 -3.52 4.44 2.98
N VAL A 28 -3.34 3.44 2.11
CA VAL A 28 -4.35 3.11 1.11
C VAL A 28 -5.34 2.10 1.70
N LEU A 29 -6.63 2.41 1.63
CA LEU A 29 -7.69 1.49 2.04
C LEU A 29 -8.20 0.73 0.81
N ASN A 30 -8.07 -0.59 0.82
CA ASN A 30 -8.56 -1.47 -0.23
C ASN A 30 -9.74 -2.33 0.26
N ASN A 31 -10.85 -1.67 0.61
CA ASN A 31 -12.07 -2.36 1.08
C ASN A 31 -13.16 -2.50 0.00
N GLU A 32 -13.06 -1.77 -1.12
CA GLU A 32 -14.12 -1.66 -2.14
C GLU A 32 -13.67 -1.98 -3.58
N ASN A 33 -12.36 -2.14 -3.83
CA ASN A 33 -11.84 -2.44 -5.17
C ASN A 33 -11.62 -3.95 -5.35
N GLY A 34 -11.51 -4.38 -6.62
CA GLY A 34 -11.16 -5.74 -6.98
C GLY A 34 -9.91 -6.23 -6.27
N ASN A 35 -10.03 -7.38 -5.65
CA ASN A 35 -8.99 -8.12 -4.94
C ASN A 35 -9.07 -9.62 -5.29
N SER A 36 -9.76 -9.97 -6.38
CA SER A 36 -9.86 -11.34 -6.89
C SER A 36 -8.75 -11.61 -7.91
N LYS A 37 -8.61 -12.87 -8.31
CA LYS A 37 -7.66 -13.26 -9.34
C LYS A 37 -7.95 -12.58 -10.69
N GLU A 38 -9.23 -12.45 -11.04
CA GLU A 38 -9.70 -11.88 -12.30
C GLU A 38 -9.68 -10.34 -12.31
N GLU A 39 -9.79 -9.72 -11.13
CA GLU A 39 -9.75 -8.29 -10.92
C GLU A 39 -8.85 -7.99 -9.71
N PRO A 40 -7.51 -8.07 -9.89
CA PRO A 40 -6.57 -7.82 -8.79
C PRO A 40 -6.50 -6.33 -8.48
N TYR A 41 -6.05 -6.00 -7.27
CA TYR A 41 -5.75 -4.63 -6.90
C TYR A 41 -4.47 -4.18 -7.61
N ILE A 42 -4.56 -3.17 -8.47
CA ILE A 42 -3.40 -2.63 -9.18
C ILE A 42 -2.62 -1.71 -8.24
N ILE A 43 -1.37 -2.07 -7.95
CA ILE A 43 -0.45 -1.21 -7.20
C ILE A 43 0.23 -0.28 -8.21
N ASP A 44 -0.06 1.01 -8.09
CA ASP A 44 0.61 2.07 -8.86
C ASP A 44 1.95 2.47 -8.22
N GLU A 45 2.81 3.11 -9.00
CA GLU A 45 4.13 3.61 -8.53
C GLU A 45 4.91 2.56 -7.71
N VAL A 46 5.07 1.36 -8.26
CA VAL A 46 5.57 0.17 -7.52
C VAL A 46 6.99 0.33 -6.99
N GLU A 47 7.75 1.33 -7.48
CA GLU A 47 9.07 1.69 -6.94
C GLU A 47 8.99 2.47 -5.62
N VAL A 48 7.80 2.91 -5.22
CA VAL A 48 7.53 3.63 -3.96
C VAL A 48 6.88 2.67 -2.97
N SER A 49 7.42 2.59 -1.76
CA SER A 49 6.87 1.78 -0.67
C SER A 49 5.43 2.20 -0.34
N LYS A 50 4.51 1.23 -0.30
CA LYS A 50 3.09 1.45 0.05
C LYS A 50 2.64 0.51 1.17
N ALA A 51 1.76 1.02 2.01
CA ALA A 51 1.02 0.24 3.00
C ALA A 51 -0.45 0.20 2.57
N ILE A 52 -0.91 -0.99 2.23
CA ILE A 52 -2.28 -1.23 1.77
C ILE A 52 -3.02 -1.99 2.87
N TYR A 53 -4.14 -1.43 3.32
CA TYR A 53 -4.95 -1.98 4.38
C TYR A 53 -6.21 -2.59 3.76
N ALA A 54 -6.47 -3.85 4.08
CA ALA A 54 -7.65 -4.58 3.63
C ALA A 54 -8.11 -5.55 4.72
N GLU A 55 -9.39 -5.91 4.68
CA GLU A 55 -9.95 -6.96 5.54
C GLU A 55 -9.86 -8.33 4.83
N LEU A 56 -9.07 -9.25 5.35
CA LEU A 56 -8.95 -10.61 4.83
C LEU A 56 -10.05 -11.49 5.42
N LYS A 57 -10.98 -11.97 4.59
CA LYS A 57 -12.13 -12.80 5.01
C LYS A 57 -11.94 -14.30 4.76
N GLY A 58 -10.68 -14.74 4.71
CA GLY A 58 -10.29 -16.14 4.43
C GLY A 58 -10.19 -16.50 2.94
N GLN A 59 -10.43 -15.55 2.02
CA GLN A 59 -10.09 -15.70 0.59
C GLN A 59 -8.82 -14.90 0.29
N PRO A 60 -7.94 -15.38 -0.61
CA PRO A 60 -6.74 -14.65 -0.97
C PRO A 60 -7.10 -13.32 -1.64
N HIS A 61 -6.36 -12.27 -1.30
CA HIS A 61 -6.39 -11.00 -2.01
C HIS A 61 -5.26 -10.98 -3.04
N TYR A 62 -5.60 -10.65 -4.28
CA TYR A 62 -4.62 -10.50 -5.35
C TYR A 62 -4.22 -9.04 -5.51
N TYR A 63 -2.92 -8.81 -5.56
CA TYR A 63 -2.30 -7.52 -5.84
C TYR A 63 -1.42 -7.67 -7.07
N GLN A 64 -1.58 -6.78 -8.04
CA GLN A 64 -0.77 -6.79 -9.26
C GLN A 64 0.22 -5.64 -9.24
N ILE A 65 1.48 -5.96 -9.47
CA ILE A 65 2.55 -5.00 -9.73
C ILE A 65 3.03 -5.16 -11.17
N SER A 66 3.34 -4.04 -11.83
CA SER A 66 4.00 -4.06 -13.14
C SER A 66 4.92 -2.84 -13.24
N SER A 67 6.17 -3.05 -13.64
CA SER A 67 7.12 -1.97 -13.89
C SER A 67 8.01 -2.29 -15.08
N ASN A 68 8.39 -1.24 -15.81
CA ASN A 68 9.39 -1.28 -16.85
C ASN A 68 10.81 -0.99 -16.33
N LYS A 69 10.99 -0.85 -15.01
CA LYS A 69 12.27 -0.62 -14.34
C LYS A 69 12.56 -1.76 -13.38
N GLN A 70 13.85 -2.08 -13.25
CA GLN A 70 14.30 -3.02 -12.23
C GLN A 70 14.32 -2.31 -10.87
N PHE A 71 13.75 -2.96 -9.86
CA PHE A 71 13.78 -2.50 -8.47
C PHE A 71 13.87 -3.69 -7.51
N ASN A 72 14.30 -3.43 -6.28
CA ASN A 72 14.29 -4.45 -5.24
C ASN A 72 12.87 -4.57 -4.69
N PHE A 73 12.26 -5.73 -4.92
CA PHE A 73 10.93 -6.04 -4.42
C PHE A 73 10.99 -6.55 -2.98
N TYR A 74 10.09 -6.05 -2.13
CA TYR A 74 9.79 -6.63 -0.83
C TYR A 74 8.29 -6.54 -0.57
N ALA A 75 7.76 -7.55 0.11
CA ALA A 75 6.37 -7.57 0.56
C ALA A 75 6.30 -8.24 1.94
N GLY A 76 5.25 -7.90 2.68
CA GLY A 76 4.96 -8.50 3.97
C GLY A 76 3.53 -8.22 4.38
N ILE A 77 2.97 -9.13 5.16
CA ILE A 77 1.65 -8.97 5.76
C ILE A 77 1.85 -8.51 7.20
N THR A 78 1.13 -7.46 7.59
CA THR A 78 1.06 -7.01 8.98
C THR A 78 -0.38 -7.00 9.43
N ALA A 79 -0.61 -7.44 10.66
CA ALA A 79 -1.94 -7.42 11.28
C ALA A 79 -1.91 -6.50 12.51
N PRO A 80 -2.94 -5.67 12.71
CA PRO A 80 -2.99 -4.75 13.84
C PRO A 80 -3.05 -5.51 15.16
N LYS A 81 -2.13 -5.19 16.07
CA LYS A 81 -2.11 -5.76 17.42
C LYS A 81 -3.18 -5.09 18.28
N ILE A 82 -4.25 -5.82 18.59
CA ILE A 82 -5.31 -5.35 19.49
C ILE A 82 -5.02 -5.89 20.91
N LYS A 83 -4.92 -4.99 21.89
CA LYS A 83 -4.61 -5.38 23.29
C LYS A 83 -5.68 -6.34 23.81
N GLY A 84 -5.25 -7.51 24.30
CA GLY A 84 -6.14 -8.55 24.81
C GLY A 84 -6.75 -9.46 23.73
N CYS A 85 -6.43 -9.25 22.45
CA CYS A 85 -6.80 -10.13 21.36
C CYS A 85 -5.51 -10.70 20.74
N PRO A 86 -5.11 -11.94 21.08
CA PRO A 86 -3.99 -12.57 20.40
C PRO A 86 -4.32 -12.73 18.91
N LEU A 87 -3.32 -12.58 18.04
CA LEU A 87 -3.46 -12.97 16.64
C LEU A 87 -3.77 -14.47 16.61
N GLN A 88 -4.96 -14.85 16.13
CA GLN A 88 -5.36 -16.25 16.08
C GLN A 88 -5.06 -16.89 14.73
N GLU A 89 -4.89 -16.07 13.70
CA GLU A 89 -4.69 -16.51 12.33
C GLU A 89 -3.24 -16.36 11.91
N LYS A 90 -2.78 -17.34 11.14
CA LYS A 90 -1.50 -17.30 10.44
C LYS A 90 -1.75 -16.77 9.04
N PHE A 91 -0.78 -16.07 8.49
CA PHE A 91 -0.88 -15.47 7.16
C PHE A 91 0.21 -16.04 6.27
N SER A 92 -0.16 -16.38 5.04
CA SER A 92 0.76 -16.74 3.98
C SER A 92 0.55 -15.80 2.80
N PHE A 93 1.59 -15.60 2.00
CA PHE A 93 1.45 -14.97 0.69
C PHE A 93 2.35 -15.62 -0.34
N GLU A 94 1.91 -15.51 -1.58
CA GLU A 94 2.60 -16.00 -2.76
C GLU A 94 3.02 -14.83 -3.64
N VAL A 95 4.20 -14.94 -4.23
CA VAL A 95 4.66 -14.11 -5.33
C VAL A 95 4.57 -14.98 -6.57
N LEU A 96 3.79 -14.52 -7.55
CA LEU A 96 3.51 -15.24 -8.78
C LEU A 96 4.03 -14.44 -9.98
N ASP A 97 4.35 -15.12 -11.08
CA ASP A 97 4.59 -14.46 -12.36
C ASP A 97 3.28 -14.15 -13.12
N GLU A 98 3.40 -13.67 -14.36
CA GLU A 98 2.26 -13.27 -15.18
C GLU A 98 1.38 -14.45 -15.63
N GLU A 99 1.94 -15.66 -15.65
CA GLU A 99 1.22 -16.92 -15.91
C GLU A 99 0.61 -17.54 -14.65
N PHE A 100 0.74 -16.90 -13.48
CA PHE A 100 0.39 -17.42 -12.16
C PHE A 100 1.24 -18.65 -11.73
N GLU A 101 2.46 -18.79 -12.24
CA GLU A 101 3.43 -19.74 -11.70
C GLU A 101 4.08 -19.18 -10.42
N LEU A 102 4.39 -20.07 -9.49
CA LEU A 102 4.92 -19.70 -8.17
C LEU A 102 6.40 -19.30 -8.28
N ILE A 103 6.70 -18.04 -7.98
CA ILE A 103 8.07 -17.54 -7.79
C ILE A 103 8.53 -17.79 -6.36
N GLU A 104 7.70 -17.41 -5.37
CA GLU A 104 8.05 -17.52 -3.96
C GLU A 104 6.81 -17.71 -3.07
N LEU A 105 6.91 -18.58 -2.07
CA LEU A 105 5.91 -18.77 -1.02
C LEU A 105 6.50 -18.32 0.32
N LYS A 106 5.79 -17.41 1.01
CA LYS A 106 5.97 -17.16 2.44
C LYS A 106 4.86 -17.87 3.18
N ASP A 107 5.19 -19.05 3.72
CA ASP A 107 4.25 -19.89 4.45
C ASP A 107 4.21 -19.52 5.95
N GLY A 108 3.06 -19.01 6.40
CA GLY A 108 2.83 -18.67 7.80
C GLY A 108 2.73 -19.87 8.72
N GLU A 109 2.50 -21.09 8.21
CA GLU A 109 2.45 -22.31 9.02
C GLU A 109 3.80 -22.69 9.59
N SER A 110 4.85 -22.51 8.79
CA SER A 110 6.25 -22.83 9.12
C SER A 110 7.05 -21.63 9.65
N PHE A 111 6.46 -20.43 9.71
CA PHE A 111 7.11 -19.23 10.22
C PHE A 111 7.09 -19.15 11.75
N GLU A 112 8.24 -18.85 12.37
CA GLU A 112 8.32 -18.47 13.78
C GLU A 112 8.00 -16.99 13.95
N TRP A 113 6.80 -16.70 14.47
CA TRP A 113 6.25 -15.36 14.65
C TRP A 113 6.79 -14.62 15.90
#